data_AF-A0A1F9DD03-F1
#
_entry.id   AF-A0A1F9DD03-F1
#
_cell.length_a   1.000
_cell.length_b   1.000
_cell.length_c   1.000
_cell.angle_alpha   90.00
_cell.angle_beta   90.00
_cell.angle_gamma   90.00
#
_symmetry.space_group_name_H-M   'P 1'
#
loop_
_entity.id
_entity.type
_entity.pdbx_description
1 polymer ?
#
loop_
_entity_poly.entity_id
_entity_poly.type
_entity_poly.pdbx_seq_one_letter_code
_entity_poly.pdbx_strand_id
1 'polypeptide(L)' 'MNIKNIVLVVVIGLFLIILAQNVQVVTLRLLFWQIVISQVILVPLAMTIGFVLGYVVAWAGASKRNRKKGS' A
#
# COMPACT_ATOMS: atom_id res chain seq x y z
N MET A 1 -3.72 11.86 27.81
CA MET A 1 -3.57 11.70 26.35
C MET A 1 -2.20 12.22 25.97
N ASN A 2 -1.28 11.36 25.53
CA ASN A 2 0.09 11.76 25.24
C ASN A 2 0.14 12.54 23.92
N ILE A 3 0.98 13.57 23.82
CA ILE A 3 1.08 14.44 22.64
C ILE A 3 1.32 13.63 21.35
N LYS A 4 2.02 12.49 21.47
CA LYS A 4 2.27 11.53 20.38
C LYS A 4 0.97 10.96 19.79
N ASN A 5 -0.04 10.66 20.61
CA ASN A 5 -1.32 10.13 20.14
C ASN A 5 -2.16 11.23 19.48
N ILE A 6 -2.07 12.47 19.97
CA ILE A 6 -2.75 13.63 19.38
C ILE A 6 -2.21 13.88 17.97
N VAL A 7 -0.87 13.92 17.85
CA VAL A 7 -0.19 14.08 16.56
C VAL A 7 -0.56 12.94 15.61
N LEU A 8 -0.59 11.70 16.09
CA LEU A 8 -0.97 10.55 15.27
C LEU A 8 -2.40 10.67 14.72
N VAL A 9 -3.37 11.03 15.56
CA VAL A 9 -4.77 11.22 15.15
C VAL A 9 -4.90 12.38 14.15
N VAL A 10 -4.20 13.49 14.37
CA VAL A 10 -4.20 14.64 13.46
C VAL A 10 -3.59 14.28 12.10
N VAL A 11 -2.47 13.55 12.08
CA VAL A 11 -1.82 13.09 10.85
C VAL A 11 -2.72 12.14 10.06
N ILE A 12 -3.38 11.19 10.75
CA ILE A 12 -4.34 10.27 10.11
C ILE A 12 -5.54 11.05 9.55
N GLY A 13 -6.08 11.99 10.30
CA GLY A 13 -7.20 12.84 9.85
C GLY A 13 -6.84 13.65 8.61
N LEU A 14 -5.67 14.31 8.61
CA LEU A 14 -5.17 15.05 7.45
C LEU A 14 -4.93 14.16 6.24
N PHE A 15 -4.38 12.96 6.44
CA PHE A 15 -4.17 11.98 5.38
C PHE A 15 -5.50 11.57 4.74
N LEU A 16 -6.52 11.27 5.54
CA LEU A 16 -7.85 10.93 5.05
C LEU A 16 -8.51 12.11 4.30
N ILE A 17 -8.34 13.35 4.77
CA ILE A 17 -8.86 14.55 4.10
C ILE A 17 -8.16 14.75 2.75
N ILE A 18 -6.83 14.62 2.70
CA ILE A 18 -6.06 14.75 1.45
C ILE A 18 -6.48 13.67 0.45
N LEU A 19 -6.70 12.44 0.91
CA LEU A 19 -7.25 11.37 0.08
C LEU A 19 -8.65 11.73 -0.43
N ALA A 20 -9.57 12.12 0.45
CA ALA A 20 -10.94 12.48 0.12
C ALA A 20 -11.04 13.69 -0.83
N GLN A 21 -10.12 14.65 -0.73
CA GLN A 21 -10.07 15.78 -1.67
C GLN A 21 -9.37 15.42 -2.99
N ASN A 22 -8.39 14.52 -2.97
CA ASN A 22 -7.71 14.00 -4.18
C ASN A 22 -8.42 12.76 -4.76
N VAL A 23 -9.73 12.61 -4.56
CA VAL A 23 -10.56 11.59 -5.23
C VAL A 23 -10.73 12.00 -6.69
N GLN A 24 -9.65 11.92 -7.44
CA GLN A 24 -9.67 12.04 -8.88
C GLN A 24 -10.08 10.67 -9.45
N VAL A 25 -11.02 10.67 -10.38
CA VAL A 25 -11.42 9.44 -11.07
C VAL A 25 -10.31 9.11 -12.05
N VAL A 26 -9.64 7.96 -11.87
CA VAL A 26 -8.52 7.57 -12.73
C VAL A 26 -8.98 6.47 -13.67
N THR A 27 -8.68 6.68 -14.95
CA THR A 27 -8.85 5.66 -15.97
C THR A 27 -7.60 4.79 -16.01
N LEU A 28 -7.68 3.58 -15.47
CA LEU A 28 -6.69 2.55 -15.74
C LEU A 28 -6.87 2.07 -17.18
N ARG A 29 -5.81 2.18 -17.98
CA ARG A 29 -5.75 1.60 -19.32
C ARG A 29 -4.76 0.44 -19.31
N LEU A 30 -5.28 -0.79 -19.34
CA LEU A 30 -4.48 -2.02 -19.38
C LEU A 30 -4.60 -2.65 -20.77
N LEU A 31 -3.58 -2.48 -21.62
CA LEU A 31 -3.48 -2.94 -23.03
C LEU A 31 -4.69 -2.57 -23.92
N PHE A 32 -5.88 -3.13 -23.67
CA PHE A 32 -7.15 -2.84 -24.35
C PHE A 32 -8.34 -2.61 -23.40
N TRP A 33 -8.16 -2.73 -22.08
CA TRP A 33 -9.22 -2.55 -21.08
C TRP A 33 -9.13 -1.20 -20.39
N GLN A 34 -10.26 -0.49 -20.38
CA GLN A 34 -10.44 0.75 -19.64
C GLN A 34 -11.27 0.46 -18.39
N ILE A 35 -10.65 0.61 -17.23
CA ILE A 35 -11.31 0.47 -15.94
C ILE A 35 -11.33 1.84 -15.28
N VAL A 36 -12.52 2.36 -15.01
CA VAL A 36 -12.73 3.65 -14.37
C VAL A 36 -12.99 3.41 -12.89
N ILE A 37 -12.02 3.72 -12.05
CA ILE A 37 -12.13 3.56 -10.59
C ILE A 37 -11.55 4.78 -9.87
N SER A 38 -12.04 5.05 -8.66
CA SER A 38 -11.53 6.13 -7.84
C SER A 38 -10.06 5.89 -7.47
N GLN A 39 -9.19 6.89 -7.68
CA GLN A 39 -7.76 6.82 -7.34
C GLN A 39 -7.52 6.45 -5.87
N VAL A 40 -8.41 6.91 -4.99
CA VAL A 40 -8.40 6.62 -3.56
C VAL A 40 -8.53 5.13 -3.22
N ILE A 41 -9.18 4.33 -4.07
CA ILE A 41 -9.26 2.88 -3.88
C ILE A 41 -8.05 2.20 -4.53
N LEU A 42 -7.65 2.69 -5.70
CA LEU A 42 -6.55 2.13 -6.48
C LEU A 42 -5.21 2.15 -5.71
N VAL A 43 -4.85 3.31 -5.14
CA VAL A 43 -3.55 3.53 -4.50
C VAL A 43 -3.33 2.60 -3.30
N PRO A 44 -4.20 2.56 -2.27
CA PRO A 44 -4.02 1.64 -1.16
C PRO A 44 -4.11 0.17 -1.57
N LEU A 45 -4.93 -0.18 -2.57
CA LEU A 45 -5.00 -1.55 -3.07
C LEU A 45 -3.69 -1.99 -3.75
N ALA A 46 -3.13 -1.14 -4.62
CA ALA A 46 -1.85 -1.38 -5.28
C ALA A 46 -0.70 -1.44 -4.26
N MET A 47 -0.69 -0.56 -3.27
CA MET A 47 0.27 -0.60 -2.16
C MET A 47 0.17 -1.90 -1.37
N THR A 48 -1.06 -2.34 -1.04
CA THR A 48 -1.30 -3.58 -0.31
C THR A 48 -0.78 -4.79 -1.10
N ILE A 49 -1.08 -4.86 -2.40
CA ILE A 49 -0.61 -5.94 -3.28
C ILE A 49 0.92 -5.94 -3.35
N GLY A 50 1.54 -4.78 -3.60
CA GLY A 50 3.00 -4.65 -3.65
C GLY A 50 3.68 -5.03 -2.33
N PHE A 51 3.09 -4.62 -1.19
CA PHE A 51 3.59 -4.97 0.13
C PHE A 51 3.49 -6.47 0.42
N VAL A 52 2.34 -7.09 0.11
CA VAL A 52 2.15 -8.54 0.29
C VAL A 52 3.11 -9.32 -0.59
N LEU A 53 3.23 -8.96 -1.88
CA LEU A 53 4.17 -9.61 -2.80
C LEU A 53 5.62 -9.44 -2.33
N GLY A 54 6.01 -8.24 -1.93
CA GLY A 54 7.34 -7.96 -1.40
C GLY A 54 7.64 -8.76 -0.13
N TYR A 55 6.67 -8.86 0.78
CA TYR A 55 6.78 -9.66 2.00
C TYR A 55 6.91 -11.16 1.70
N VAL A 56 6.11 -11.69 0.78
CA VAL A 56 6.17 -13.11 0.36
C VAL A 56 7.51 -13.41 -0.30
N VAL A 57 8.01 -12.53 -1.17
CA VAL A 57 9.32 -12.68 -1.82
C VAL A 57 10.45 -12.60 -0.79
N ALA A 58 10.39 -11.66 0.15
CA ALA A 58 11.37 -11.52 1.22
C ALA A 58 11.37 -12.76 2.14
N TRP A 59 10.19 -13.28 2.48
CA TRP A 59 10.02 -14.51 3.27
C TRP A 59 10.58 -15.73 2.53
N ALA A 60 10.26 -15.91 1.24
CA ALA A 60 10.79 -16.99 0.42
C ALA A 60 12.32 -16.90 0.25
N GLY A 61 12.86 -15.70 0.07
CA GLY A 61 14.31 -15.44 -0.01
C GLY A 61 15.03 -15.68 1.32
N ALA A 62 14.45 -15.25 2.44
CA ALA A 62 14.96 -15.50 3.79
C ALA A 62 14.96 -17.01 4.12
N SER A 63 13.93 -17.74 3.69
CA SER A 63 13.86 -19.20 3.86
C SER A 63 14.95 -19.94 3.08
N LYS A 64 15.40 -19.41 1.91
CA LYS A 64 16.56 -19.95 1.19
C LYS A 64 17.89 -19.70 1.90
N ARG A 65 18.04 -18.57 2.61
CA ARG A 65 19.30 -18.23 3.31
C ARG A 65 19.61 -19.16 4.48
N ASN A 66 18.59 -19.66 5.18
CA ASN A 66 18.77 -20.60 6.29
C ASN A 66 19.17 -22.02 5.83
N ARG A 67 18.90 -22.40 4.57
CA ARG A 67 19.26 -23.74 4.04
C ARG A 67 20.73 -23.89 3.65
N LYS A 68 21.44 -22.77 3.38
CA LYS A 68 22.88 -22.78 3.02
C LYS A 68 23.84 -22.70 4.22
N LYS A 69 23.34 -22.44 5.44
CA LYS A 69 24.17 -22.34 6.66
C LYS A 69 24.21 -23.64 7.49
N GLY A 70 23.56 -24.70 7.03
CA GLY A 70 23.48 -25.99 7.72
C GLY A 70 23.94 -27.19 6.88
N SER A 71 24.79 -26.97 5.87
CA SER A 71 25.48 -28.03 5.11
C SER A 71 26.97 -27.77 5.08
#